data_AF-A0A9N9JE41-F1
#
_entry.id   AF-A0A9N9JE41-F1
#
_cell.length_a   1.000
_cell.length_b   1.000
_cell.length_c   1.000
_cell.angle_alpha   90.00
_cell.angle_beta   90.00
_cell.angle_gamma   90.00
#
_symmetry.space_group_name_H-M   'P 1'
#
loop_
_entity.id
_entity.type
_entity.pdbx_description
1 polymer ?
#
loop_
_entity_poly.entity_id
_entity_poly.type
_entity_poly.pdbx_seq_one_letter_code
_entity_poly.pdbx_strand_id
1 'polypeptide(L)'
;NRNETQKIIMKIIDHRRKEIEDHKELGSDMLTLLIKANTEQVVDENSKPLTNDQIFHILIEAIIGGIETTANLLCFVIYHMAHHPNVLVRLREELDTIFDSDNNRQITMEDLSKMRYTEAIIKECARLINPAKLAQRNSSLPGTIIDRE
;
A
#
# COMPACT_ATOMS: atom_id res chain seq x y z
N ASN A 1 -19.68 -12.01 3.63
CA ASN A 1 -19.97 -12.37 5.04
C ASN A 1 -19.16 -11.44 5.97
N ARG A 2 -19.57 -10.17 6.10
CA ARG A 2 -18.80 -9.09 6.75
C ARG A 2 -18.45 -9.39 8.22
N ASN A 3 -19.33 -10.09 8.91
CA ASN A 3 -19.15 -10.48 10.31
C ASN A 3 -18.03 -11.52 10.49
N GLU A 4 -17.79 -12.38 9.50
CA GLU A 4 -16.70 -13.36 9.59
C GLU A 4 -15.32 -12.72 9.36
N THR A 5 -15.21 -11.80 8.40
CA THR A 5 -13.96 -11.04 8.18
C THR A 5 -13.55 -10.27 9.44
N GLN A 6 -14.50 -9.59 10.08
CA GLN A 6 -14.23 -8.86 11.32
C GLN A 6 -13.77 -9.79 12.44
N LYS A 7 -14.43 -10.94 12.63
CA LYS A 7 -14.02 -11.94 13.63
C LYS A 7 -12.59 -12.44 13.38
N ILE A 8 -12.21 -12.69 12.13
CA ILE A 8 -10.87 -13.16 11.77
C ILE A 8 -9.83 -12.09 12.09
N ILE A 9 -10.06 -10.85 11.66
CA ILE A 9 -9.09 -9.76 11.90
C ILE A 9 -8.96 -9.47 13.40
N MET A 10 -10.06 -9.46 14.16
CA MET A 10 -10.01 -9.30 15.62
C MET A 10 -9.17 -10.39 16.29
N LYS A 11 -9.33 -11.66 15.88
CA LYS A 11 -8.50 -12.76 16.39
C LYS A 11 -7.01 -12.55 16.09
N ILE A 12 -6.68 -12.02 14.90
CA ILE A 12 -5.29 -11.71 14.51
C ILE A 12 -4.74 -10.58 15.39
N ILE A 13 -5.53 -9.53 15.63
CA ILE A 13 -5.14 -8.41 16.51
C ILE A 13 -4.90 -8.91 17.94
N ASP A 14 -5.84 -9.68 18.50
CA ASP A 14 -5.72 -10.25 19.85
C ASP A 14 -4.51 -11.16 19.97
N HIS A 15 -4.26 -11.98 18.94
CA HIS A 15 -3.09 -12.85 18.90
C HIS A 15 -1.80 -12.02 18.91
N ARG A 16 -1.69 -11.02 18.02
CA ARG A 16 -0.50 -10.17 17.93
C ARG A 16 -0.24 -9.39 19.22
N ARG A 17 -1.28 -8.91 19.91
CA ARG A 17 -1.13 -8.25 21.22
C ARG A 17 -0.50 -9.16 22.24
N LYS A 18 -0.97 -10.41 22.35
CA LYS A 18 -0.36 -11.40 23.25
C LYS A 18 1.09 -11.67 22.91
N GLU A 19 1.44 -11.78 21.63
CA GLU A 19 2.84 -11.95 21.22
C GLU A 19 3.73 -10.77 21.64
N ILE A 20 3.19 -9.55 21.63
CA ILE A 20 3.90 -8.34 22.09
C ILE A 20 4.03 -8.31 23.61
N GLU A 21 2.96 -8.65 24.34
CA GLU A 21 2.96 -8.77 25.82
C GLU A 21 3.93 -9.86 26.32
N ASP A 22 4.01 -10.97 25.59
CA ASP A 22 4.96 -12.06 25.83
C ASP A 22 6.41 -11.70 25.42
N HIS A 23 6.67 -10.46 25.00
CA HIS A 23 7.96 -9.97 24.53
C HIS A 23 8.60 -10.83 23.42
N LYS A 24 7.78 -11.42 22.53
CA LYS A 24 8.31 -12.18 21.40
C LYS A 24 9.02 -11.26 20.41
N GLU A 25 10.07 -11.78 19.80
CA GLU A 25 10.74 -11.11 18.70
C GLU A 25 9.82 -11.14 17.46
N LEU A 26 9.30 -9.97 17.10
CA LEU A 26 8.31 -9.81 16.03
C LEU A 26 8.86 -8.90 14.93
N GLY A 27 8.54 -9.23 13.68
CA GLY A 27 8.83 -8.39 12.54
C GLY A 27 8.11 -7.04 12.60
N SER A 28 8.69 -6.05 11.92
CA SER A 28 8.13 -4.69 11.80
C SER A 28 7.10 -4.62 10.66
N ASP A 29 5.94 -5.24 10.87
CA ASP A 29 4.78 -5.07 9.99
C ASP A 29 3.84 -3.96 10.50
N MET A 30 2.88 -3.56 9.67
CA MET A 30 1.91 -2.51 9.98
C MET A 30 1.14 -2.76 11.28
N LEU A 31 0.75 -4.02 11.55
CA LEU A 31 0.00 -4.36 12.76
C LEU A 31 0.89 -4.24 14.01
N THR A 32 2.13 -4.74 13.95
CA THR A 32 3.11 -4.58 15.02
C THR A 32 3.36 -3.10 15.30
N LEU A 33 3.56 -2.30 14.26
CA LEU A 33 3.80 -0.86 14.38
C LEU A 33 2.59 -0.13 14.97
N LEU A 34 1.37 -0.43 14.51
CA LEU A 34 0.15 0.16 15.06
C LEU A 34 -0.04 -0.18 16.54
N ILE A 35 0.31 -1.39 16.98
CA ILE A 35 0.21 -1.75 18.40
C ILE A 35 1.33 -1.08 19.22
N LYS A 36 2.59 -1.18 18.78
CA LYS A 36 3.75 -0.65 19.52
C LYS A 36 3.78 0.87 19.58
N ALA A 37 3.62 1.56 18.45
CA ALA A 37 3.68 3.02 18.40
C ALA A 37 2.62 3.68 19.29
N ASN A 38 1.47 3.03 19.50
CA ASN A 38 0.40 3.52 20.37
C ASN A 38 0.55 3.14 21.85
N THR A 39 1.48 2.25 22.18
CA THR A 39 1.74 1.81 23.57
C THR A 39 3.01 2.46 24.13
N GLU A 40 4.02 2.67 23.29
CA GLU A 40 5.32 3.25 23.66
C GLU A 40 5.34 4.78 23.55
N GLN A 41 4.49 5.39 22.71
CA GLN A 41 4.36 6.84 22.58
C GLN A 41 3.09 7.34 23.28
N VAL A 42 3.09 7.38 24.61
CA VAL A 42 2.16 8.26 25.35
C VAL A 42 2.71 9.68 25.19
N VAL A 43 2.36 10.33 24.07
CA VAL A 43 2.84 11.69 23.69
C VAL A 43 2.27 12.77 24.63
N ASP A 44 1.21 12.45 25.36
CA ASP A 44 0.53 13.33 26.31
C ASP A 44 -0.17 12.49 27.38
N GLU A 45 -0.33 12.98 28.61
CA GLU A 45 -0.95 12.24 29.74
C GLU A 45 -2.40 11.78 29.43
N ASN A 46 -3.02 12.39 28.42
CA ASN A 46 -4.36 12.08 27.92
C ASN A 46 -4.40 11.14 26.70
N SER A 47 -3.25 10.77 26.13
CA SER A 47 -3.20 9.92 24.93
C SER A 47 -3.41 8.46 25.31
N LYS A 48 -4.59 7.93 24.98
CA LYS A 48 -4.93 6.52 25.21
C LYS A 48 -4.44 5.65 24.05
N PRO A 49 -3.95 4.43 24.31
CA PRO A 49 -3.65 3.47 23.25
C PRO A 49 -4.87 3.22 22.38
N LEU A 50 -4.65 2.98 21.08
CA LEU A 50 -5.73 2.59 20.17
C LEU A 50 -6.43 1.33 20.67
N THR A 51 -7.75 1.36 20.63
CA THR A 51 -8.59 0.19 20.87
C THR A 51 -8.45 -0.80 19.72
N ASN A 52 -8.77 -2.08 19.97
CA ASN A 52 -8.78 -3.10 18.91
C ASN A 52 -9.73 -2.73 17.75
N ASP A 53 -10.82 -2.03 18.06
CA ASP A 53 -11.77 -1.56 17.06
C ASP A 53 -11.15 -0.48 16.15
N GLN A 54 -10.44 0.49 16.72
CA GLN A 54 -9.71 1.48 15.93
C GLN A 54 -8.60 0.86 15.09
N ILE A 55 -7.84 -0.09 15.66
CA ILE A 55 -6.80 -0.83 14.92
C ILE A 55 -7.43 -1.59 13.76
N PHE A 56 -8.54 -2.28 13.98
CA PHE A 56 -9.29 -2.96 12.92
C PHE A 56 -9.70 -2.01 11.80
N HIS A 57 -10.26 -0.84 12.14
CA HIS A 57 -10.68 0.15 11.17
C HIS A 57 -9.51 0.67 10.32
N ILE A 58 -8.37 0.95 10.94
CA ILE A 58 -7.17 1.38 10.21
C ILE A 58 -6.65 0.27 9.28
N LEU A 59 -6.62 -0.98 9.75
CA LEU A 59 -6.16 -2.11 8.94
C LEU A 59 -7.07 -2.34 7.73
N ILE A 60 -8.39 -2.34 7.92
CA ILE A 60 -9.32 -2.61 6.82
C ILE A 60 -9.29 -1.47 5.79
N GLU A 61 -9.14 -0.22 6.23
CA GLU A 61 -8.97 0.93 5.33
C GLU A 61 -7.69 0.80 4.50
N ALA A 62 -6.57 0.44 5.12
CA ALA A 62 -5.30 0.25 4.42
C ALA A 62 -5.38 -0.90 3.40
N ILE A 63 -6.00 -2.02 3.78
CA ILE A 63 -6.21 -3.19 2.91
C ILE A 63 -7.09 -2.81 1.72
N ILE A 64 -8.25 -2.21 1.96
CA ILE A 64 -9.17 -1.82 0.87
C ILE A 64 -8.51 -0.79 -0.05
N GLY A 65 -7.85 0.22 0.53
CA GLY A 65 -7.14 1.26 -0.20
C GLY A 65 -6.05 0.71 -1.12
N GLY A 66 -5.34 -0.35 -0.70
CA GLY A 66 -4.28 -0.98 -1.48
C GLY A 66 -4.74 -2.06 -2.46
N ILE A 67 -5.84 -2.80 -2.19
CA ILE A 67 -6.25 -3.93 -3.02
C ILE A 67 -6.89 -3.45 -4.32
N GLU A 68 -8.02 -2.74 -4.24
CA GLU A 68 -8.83 -2.46 -5.44
C GLU A 68 -8.09 -1.54 -6.43
N THR A 69 -7.40 -0.53 -5.91
CA THR A 69 -6.65 0.44 -6.73
C THR A 69 -5.48 -0.22 -7.47
N THR A 70 -4.68 -1.03 -6.77
CA THR A 70 -3.51 -1.70 -7.35
C THR A 70 -3.92 -2.79 -8.32
N ALA A 71 -4.93 -3.60 -7.97
CA ALA A 71 -5.43 -4.66 -8.85
C ALA A 71 -5.95 -4.08 -10.18
N ASN A 72 -6.76 -3.02 -10.11
CA ASN A 72 -7.25 -2.34 -11.31
C ASN A 72 -6.10 -1.75 -12.14
N LEU A 73 -5.14 -1.08 -11.50
CA LEU A 73 -3.98 -0.53 -12.21
C LEU A 73 -3.21 -1.63 -12.95
N LEU A 74 -2.93 -2.76 -12.30
CA LEU A 74 -2.23 -3.89 -12.91
C LEU A 74 -3.00 -4.51 -14.08
N CYS A 75 -4.33 -4.64 -13.97
CA CYS A 75 -5.16 -5.08 -15.08
C CYS A 75 -4.98 -4.18 -16.31
N PHE A 76 -4.97 -2.87 -16.13
CA PHE A 76 -4.76 -1.93 -17.23
C PHE A 76 -3.32 -1.90 -17.75
N VAL A 77 -2.32 -2.07 -16.87
CA VAL A 77 -0.91 -2.24 -17.30
C VAL A 77 -0.80 -3.43 -18.25
N ILE A 78 -1.35 -4.58 -17.88
CA ILE A 78 -1.35 -5.79 -18.72
C ILE A 78 -2.13 -5.54 -20.03
N TYR A 79 -3.31 -4.93 -19.94
CA TYR A 79 -4.12 -4.57 -21.11
C TYR A 79 -3.35 -3.69 -22.10
N HIS A 80 -2.73 -2.60 -21.64
CA HIS A 80 -1.98 -1.70 -22.50
C HIS A 80 -0.73 -2.36 -23.07
N MET A 81 0.01 -3.16 -22.29
CA MET A 81 1.17 -3.90 -22.81
C MET A 81 0.78 -4.91 -23.89
N ALA A 82 -0.35 -5.60 -23.74
CA ALA A 82 -0.85 -6.55 -24.75
C ALA A 82 -1.16 -5.87 -26.10
N HIS A 83 -1.58 -4.60 -26.08
CA HIS A 83 -1.87 -3.82 -27.29
C HIS A 83 -0.64 -3.08 -27.85
N HIS A 84 0.47 -3.04 -27.12
CA HIS A 84 1.71 -2.38 -27.52
C HIS A 84 2.90 -3.34 -27.41
N PRO A 85 3.07 -4.29 -28.36
CA PRO A 85 4.11 -5.31 -28.29
C PRO A 85 5.53 -4.76 -28.15
N ASN A 86 5.80 -3.59 -28.75
CA ASN A 86 7.08 -2.88 -28.63
C ASN A 86 7.39 -2.46 -27.18
N VAL A 87 6.36 -2.11 -26.39
CA VAL A 87 6.52 -1.80 -24.97
C VAL A 87 6.90 -3.05 -24.20
N LEU A 88 6.25 -4.18 -24.48
CA LEU A 88 6.55 -5.47 -23.84
C LEU A 88 7.96 -5.97 -24.16
N VAL A 89 8.41 -5.84 -25.42
CA VAL A 89 9.78 -6.20 -25.83
C VAL A 89 10.80 -5.39 -25.03
N ARG A 90 10.64 -4.07 -24.99
CA ARG A 90 11.56 -3.19 -24.25
C ARG A 90 11.51 -3.42 -22.73
N LEU A 91 10.35 -3.76 -22.17
CA LEU A 91 10.25 -4.17 -20.76
C LEU A 91 11.06 -5.44 -20.50
N ARG A 92 10.95 -6.45 -21.36
CA ARG A 92 11.73 -7.70 -21.23
C ARG A 92 13.22 -7.41 -21.32
N GLU A 93 13.66 -6.59 -22.27
CA GLU A 93 15.07 -6.18 -22.39
C GLU A 93 15.59 -5.50 -21.11
N GLU A 94 14.80 -4.62 -20.49
CA GLU A 94 15.15 -4.02 -19.20
C GLU A 94 15.31 -5.08 -18.10
N LEU A 95 14.34 -5.99 -17.98
CA LEU A 95 14.36 -7.04 -16.95
C LEU A 95 15.53 -8.02 -17.19
N ASP A 96 15.75 -8.47 -18.41
CA ASP A 96 16.86 -9.36 -18.76
C ASP A 96 18.22 -8.74 -18.43
N THR A 97 18.35 -7.41 -18.59
CA THR A 97 19.56 -6.65 -18.24
C THR A 97 19.74 -6.52 -16.72
N ILE A 98 18.66 -6.33 -15.96
CA ILE A 98 18.74 -6.20 -14.49
C ILE A 98 18.98 -7.54 -13.81
N PHE A 99 18.39 -8.60 -14.35
CA PHE A 99 18.44 -9.94 -13.76
C PHE A 99 19.56 -10.82 -14.33
N ASP A 100 20.33 -10.35 -15.31
CA ASP A 100 21.38 -11.12 -15.99
C ASP A 100 20.86 -12.48 -16.50
N SER A 101 19.59 -12.53 -16.92
CA SER A 101 18.86 -13.76 -17.27
C SER A 101 18.70 -14.80 -16.15
N ASP A 102 19.07 -14.48 -14.90
CA ASP A 102 18.78 -15.30 -13.72
C ASP A 102 17.39 -15.02 -13.18
N ASN A 103 16.42 -15.78 -13.67
CA ASN A 103 15.03 -15.68 -13.26
C ASN A 103 14.72 -16.33 -11.90
N ASN A 104 15.71 -16.94 -11.23
CA ASN A 104 15.50 -17.67 -9.98
C ASN A 104 16.02 -16.94 -8.75
N ARG A 105 16.77 -15.84 -8.91
CA ARG A 105 17.20 -15.02 -7.77
C ARG A 105 16.06 -14.19 -7.20
N GLN A 106 16.16 -13.88 -5.90
CA GLN A 106 15.22 -12.95 -5.28
C GLN A 106 15.48 -11.52 -5.76
N ILE A 107 14.38 -10.77 -5.91
CA ILE A 107 14.41 -9.35 -6.26
C ILE A 107 14.87 -8.55 -5.02
N THR A 108 15.83 -7.65 -5.22
CA THR A 108 16.36 -6.76 -4.18
C THR A 108 15.87 -5.32 -4.37
N MET A 109 16.04 -4.48 -3.34
CA MET A 109 15.75 -3.04 -3.45
C MET A 109 16.63 -2.33 -4.48
N GLU A 110 17.87 -2.81 -4.68
CA GLU A 110 18.75 -2.26 -5.71
C GLU A 110 18.20 -2.54 -7.12
N ASP A 111 17.63 -3.73 -7.35
CA ASP A 111 17.02 -4.08 -8.63
C ASP A 111 15.84 -3.17 -8.94
N LEU A 112 14.96 -2.94 -7.96
CA LEU A 112 13.81 -2.04 -8.11
C LEU A 112 14.25 -0.63 -8.51
N SER A 113 15.38 -0.13 -7.99
CA SER A 113 15.93 1.19 -8.35
C SER A 113 16.40 1.28 -9.82
N LYS A 114 16.69 0.14 -10.45
CA LYS A 114 17.12 0.03 -11.85
C LYS A 114 15.94 -0.09 -12.83
N MET A 115 14.74 -0.47 -12.36
CA MET A 115 13.52 -0.70 -13.16
C MET A 115 12.83 0.59 -13.65
N ARG A 116 13.59 1.49 -14.31
CA ARG A 116 13.12 2.83 -14.69
C ARG A 116 12.02 2.80 -15.75
N TYR A 117 12.12 1.90 -16.72
CA TYR A 117 11.13 1.75 -17.79
C TYR A 117 9.87 1.06 -17.28
N THR A 118 10.00 0.04 -16.43
CA THR A 118 8.88 -0.56 -15.70
C THR A 118 8.11 0.50 -14.90
N GLU A 119 8.83 1.36 -14.15
CA GLU A 119 8.22 2.48 -13.42
C GLU A 119 7.50 3.45 -14.38
N ALA A 120 8.10 3.76 -15.53
CA ALA A 120 7.50 4.62 -16.53
C ALA A 120 6.19 4.03 -17.10
N ILE A 121 6.14 2.72 -17.35
CA ILE A 121 4.92 2.02 -17.81
C ILE A 121 3.81 2.15 -16.76
N ILE A 122 4.13 1.90 -15.48
CA ILE A 122 3.16 2.00 -14.39
C ILE A 122 2.63 3.43 -14.28
N LYS A 123 3.51 4.44 -14.33
CA LYS A 123 3.14 5.85 -14.29
C LYS A 123 2.25 6.25 -15.46
N GLU A 124 2.57 5.80 -16.67
CA GLU A 124 1.77 6.13 -17.85
C GLU A 124 0.38 5.47 -17.80
N CYS A 125 0.30 4.21 -17.35
CA CYS A 125 -0.99 3.56 -17.14
C CYS A 125 -1.81 4.27 -16.04
N ALA A 126 -1.17 4.70 -14.96
CA ALA A 126 -1.82 5.47 -13.91
C ALA A 126 -2.33 6.84 -14.42
N ARG A 127 -1.58 7.50 -15.32
CA ARG A 127 -1.99 8.75 -15.98
C ARG A 127 -3.26 8.56 -16.83
N LEU A 128 -3.38 7.44 -17.54
CA LEU A 128 -4.50 7.14 -18.44
C LEU A 128 -5.78 6.74 -17.68
N ILE A 129 -5.63 5.87 -16.68
CA ILE A 129 -6.78 5.24 -16.02
C ILE A 129 -7.24 6.02 -14.80
N ASN A 130 -6.30 6.66 -14.09
CA ASN A 130 -6.47 7.23 -12.76
C ASN A 130 -7.30 6.30 -11.85
N PRO A 131 -6.69 5.32 -11.17
CA PRO A 131 -7.42 4.37 -10.32
C PRO A 131 -8.17 5.04 -9.15
N ALA A 132 -7.84 6.29 -8.79
CA ALA A 132 -8.50 7.07 -7.75
C ALA A 132 -9.05 8.40 -8.33
N LYS A 133 -10.05 8.30 -9.20
CA LYS A 133 -10.58 9.43 -9.99
C LYS A 133 -11.08 10.63 -9.20
N LEU A 134 -11.55 10.42 -7.97
CA LEU A 134 -12.19 11.47 -7.18
C LEU A 134 -11.56 11.56 -5.79
N ALA A 135 -11.06 12.75 -5.46
CA ALA A 135 -10.62 13.10 -4.12
C ALA A 135 -11.51 14.23 -3.59
N GLN A 136 -12.49 13.88 -2.76
CA GLN A 136 -13.37 14.88 -2.16
C GLN A 136 -12.67 15.54 -0.96
N ARG A 137 -12.97 16.83 -0.76
CA ARG A 137 -12.51 17.63 0.37
C ARG A 137 -13.68 18.44 0.89
N ASN A 138 -13.79 18.55 2.19
CA ASN A 138 -14.72 19.46 2.87
C ASN A 138 -13.88 20.53 3.57
N SER A 139 -14.19 21.80 3.32
CA SER A 139 -13.47 22.89 3.98
C SER A 139 -13.98 23.06 5.41
N SER A 140 -13.06 23.11 6.38
CA SER A 140 -13.39 23.41 7.77
C SER A 140 -13.61 24.91 8.02
N LEU A 141 -13.18 25.76 7.09
CA LEU A 141 -13.27 27.22 7.15
C LEU A 141 -13.72 27.80 5.81
N PRO A 142 -14.30 29.01 5.76
CA PRO A 142 -14.55 29.70 4.49
C PRO A 142 -13.24 29.91 3.71
N GLY A 143 -13.25 29.58 2.41
CA GLY A 143 -12.12 29.81 1.50
C GLY A 143 -12.51 30.78 0.39
N THR A 144 -11.57 31.62 -0.04
CA THR A 144 -11.72 32.50 -1.22
C THR A 144 -10.86 31.94 -2.35
N ILE A 145 -11.46 31.72 -3.53
CA ILE A 145 -10.70 31.39 -4.74
C ILE A 145 -10.13 32.69 -5.26
N ILE A 146 -8.80 32.81 -5.23
CA ILE A 146 -8.09 33.96 -5.80
C ILE A 146 -7.81 33.59 -7.26
N ASP A 147 -8.53 34.22 -8.20
CA ASP A 147 -8.16 34.12 -9.60
C ASP A 147 -6.78 34.75 -9.78
N ARG A 148 -5.83 33.98 -10.33
CA ARG A 148 -4.55 34.54 -10.78
C ARG A 148 -4.78 35.14 -12.16
N GLU A 149 -4.67 36.47 -12.26
CA GLU A 149 -4.49 37.19 -13.53
C GLU A 149 -3.20 36.74 -14.24
#